data_AF-G5NGK1-F1
#
_entry.id   AF-G5NGK1-F1
#
_cell.length_a   1.000
_cell.length_b   1.000
_cell.length_c   1.000
_cell.angle_alpha   90.00
_cell.angle_beta   90.00
_cell.angle_gamma   90.00
#
_symmetry.space_group_name_H-M   'P 1'
#
loop_
_entity.id
_entity.type
_entity.pdbx_description
1 polymer ?
#
loop_
_entity_poly.entity_id
_entity_poly.type
_entity_poly.pdbx_seq_one_letter_code
_entity_poly.pdbx_strand_id
1 'polypeptide(L)'
;MNCLIRIRQRYPDLAQSDRKLADYLLAQPDTARHLSSQQLAAEAGVSQSSVVKFAQKLGFKGFPALKLAISEALASNPNPHSVPVHNQIRGDDPMRLVGEKLIKENVAAMHATLDVNSEEKLLESVTMLRHARR
;
A
#
# COMPACT_ATOMS: atom_id res chain seq x y z
N MET A 1 -3.28 -7.82 -2.40
CA MET A 1 -3.05 -6.58 -3.18
C MET A 1 -4.15 -5.59 -2.85
N ASN A 2 -3.82 -4.39 -2.37
CA ASN A 2 -4.82 -3.38 -1.96
C ASN A 2 -5.71 -2.98 -3.17
N CYS A 3 -7.03 -3.06 -3.03
CA CYS A 3 -7.94 -2.86 -4.16
C CYS A 3 -7.93 -1.43 -4.71
N LEU A 4 -7.68 -0.42 -3.87
CA LEU A 4 -7.60 0.98 -4.28
C LEU A 4 -6.37 1.23 -5.15
N ILE A 5 -5.24 0.57 -4.84
CA ILE A 5 -4.04 0.59 -5.68
C ILE A 5 -4.36 -0.02 -7.06
N ARG A 6 -5.08 -1.15 -7.10
CA ARG A 6 -5.48 -1.79 -8.35
C ARG A 6 -6.37 -0.88 -9.21
N ILE A 7 -7.29 -0.13 -8.58
CA ILE A 7 -8.13 0.84 -9.28
C ILE A 7 -7.26 1.96 -9.88
N ARG A 8 -6.31 2.53 -9.12
CA ARG A 8 -5.39 3.56 -9.64
C ARG A 8 -4.53 3.09 -10.80
N GLN A 9 -3.98 1.89 -10.71
CA GLN A 9 -3.13 1.33 -11.77
C GLN A 9 -3.90 1.14 -13.08
N ARG A 10 -5.18 0.75 -13.00
CA ARG A 10 -6.02 0.56 -14.18
C ARG A 10 -6.72 1.83 -14.66
N TYR A 11 -6.72 2.89 -13.86
CA TYR A 11 -7.41 4.15 -14.14
C TYR A 11 -7.15 4.71 -15.56
N PRO A 12 -5.90 4.73 -16.07
CA PRO A 12 -5.61 5.24 -17.42
C PRO A 12 -6.41 4.53 -18.52
N ASP A 13 -6.67 3.23 -18.35
CA ASP A 13 -7.30 2.36 -19.36
C ASP A 13 -8.83 2.25 -19.20
N LEU A 14 -9.42 2.92 -18.20
CA LEU A 14 -10.85 2.83 -17.94
C LEU A 14 -11.66 3.65 -18.97
N ALA A 15 -12.76 3.06 -19.43
CA ALA A 15 -13.80 3.76 -20.18
C ALA A 15 -14.51 4.81 -19.31
N GLN A 16 -15.18 5.79 -19.94
CA GLN A 16 -15.78 6.94 -19.23
C GLN A 16 -16.72 6.54 -18.07
N SER A 17 -17.58 5.53 -18.24
CA SER A 17 -18.47 5.05 -17.18
C SER A 17 -17.71 4.43 -16.01
N ASP A 18 -16.62 3.72 -16.32
CA ASP A 18 -15.78 3.06 -15.31
C ASP A 18 -14.91 4.08 -14.58
N ARG A 19 -14.48 5.16 -15.26
CA ARG A 19 -13.76 6.28 -14.64
C ARG A 19 -14.60 6.98 -13.58
N LYS A 20 -15.87 7.28 -13.86
CA LYS A 20 -16.78 7.88 -12.87
C LYS A 20 -16.86 7.07 -11.57
N LEU A 21 -16.93 5.74 -11.71
CA LEU A 21 -16.90 4.83 -10.55
C LEU A 21 -15.55 4.86 -9.85
N ALA A 22 -14.45 4.79 -10.60
CA ALA A 22 -13.12 4.86 -10.02
C ALA A 22 -12.87 6.19 -9.30
N ASP A 23 -13.31 7.32 -9.86
CA ASP A 23 -13.21 8.64 -9.26
C ASP A 23 -13.91 8.69 -7.89
N TYR A 24 -15.18 8.25 -7.84
CA TYR A 24 -15.93 8.21 -6.59
C TYR A 24 -15.28 7.29 -5.55
N LEU A 25 -14.90 6.08 -5.95
CA LEU A 25 -14.28 5.09 -5.06
C LEU A 25 -12.91 5.52 -4.53
N LEU A 26 -12.14 6.29 -5.31
CA LEU A 26 -10.84 6.81 -4.89
C LEU A 26 -10.96 8.08 -4.04
N ALA A 27 -11.97 8.92 -4.30
CA ALA A 27 -12.20 10.16 -3.55
C ALA A 27 -12.89 9.91 -2.21
N GLN A 28 -13.86 8.99 -2.16
CA GLN A 28 -14.68 8.73 -0.97
C GLN A 28 -14.76 7.22 -0.63
N PRO A 29 -13.62 6.53 -0.42
CA PRO A 29 -13.62 5.09 -0.15
C PRO A 29 -14.36 4.73 1.15
N ASP A 30 -14.29 5.59 2.18
CA ASP A 30 -14.96 5.33 3.47
C ASP A 30 -16.49 5.40 3.36
N THR A 31 -17.02 6.37 2.61
CA THR A 31 -18.46 6.41 2.30
C THR A 31 -18.85 5.21 1.44
N ALA A 32 -18.06 4.90 0.40
CA ALA A 32 -18.37 3.84 -0.56
C ALA A 32 -18.51 2.44 0.09
N ARG A 33 -17.73 2.14 1.14
CA ARG A 33 -17.86 0.86 1.89
C ARG A 33 -19.16 0.73 2.68
N HIS A 34 -19.99 1.76 2.74
CA HIS A 34 -21.32 1.69 3.37
C HIS A 34 -22.46 1.61 2.35
N LEU A 35 -22.25 2.08 1.12
CA LEU A 35 -23.29 2.16 0.09
C LEU A 35 -23.70 0.79 -0.48
N SER A 36 -24.95 0.69 -0.91
CA SER A 36 -25.43 -0.38 -1.81
C SER A 36 -24.96 -0.14 -3.24
N SER A 37 -25.05 -1.15 -4.11
CA SER A 37 -24.70 -0.98 -5.53
C SER A 37 -25.59 0.05 -6.23
N GLN A 38 -26.83 0.20 -5.80
CA GLN A 38 -27.77 1.18 -6.34
C GLN A 38 -27.43 2.60 -5.87
N GLN A 39 -27.07 2.77 -4.59
CA GLN A 39 -26.64 4.06 -4.05
C GLN A 39 -25.33 4.53 -4.69
N LEU A 40 -24.33 3.64 -4.79
CA LEU A 40 -23.08 3.97 -5.46
C LEU A 40 -23.30 4.35 -6.93
N ALA A 41 -24.22 3.68 -7.62
CA ALA A 41 -24.57 4.02 -8.99
C ALA A 41 -25.16 5.43 -9.11
N ALA A 42 -26.04 5.81 -8.17
CA ALA A 42 -26.61 7.15 -8.11
C ALA A 42 -25.54 8.22 -7.85
N GLU A 43 -24.70 8.02 -6.83
CA GLU A 43 -23.62 8.95 -6.48
C GLU A 43 -22.59 9.13 -7.60
N ALA A 44 -22.23 8.03 -8.29
CA ALA A 44 -21.29 8.07 -9.40
C ALA A 44 -21.93 8.46 -10.76
N GLY A 45 -23.26 8.65 -10.82
CA GLY A 45 -23.97 8.99 -12.05
C GLY A 45 -23.86 7.91 -13.15
N VAL A 46 -24.02 6.65 -12.77
CA VAL A 46 -23.98 5.46 -13.66
C VAL A 46 -25.14 4.51 -13.36
N SER A 47 -25.29 3.43 -14.15
CA SER A 47 -26.29 2.38 -13.86
C SER A 47 -25.79 1.40 -12.79
N GLN A 48 -26.71 0.79 -12.04
CA GLN A 48 -26.39 -0.30 -11.10
C GLN A 48 -25.66 -1.47 -11.78
N SER A 49 -26.04 -1.79 -13.03
CA SER A 49 -25.36 -2.82 -13.82
C SER A 49 -23.90 -2.46 -14.15
N SER A 50 -23.59 -1.16 -14.31
CA SER A 50 -22.22 -0.69 -14.52
C SER A 50 -21.37 -0.91 -13.27
N VAL A 51 -21.91 -0.71 -12.07
CA VAL A 51 -21.21 -1.00 -10.80
C VAL A 51 -20.80 -2.48 -10.73
N VAL A 52 -21.72 -3.39 -11.04
CA VAL A 52 -21.47 -4.83 -11.00
C VAL A 52 -20.43 -5.23 -12.05
N LYS A 53 -20.57 -4.75 -13.30
CA LYS A 53 -19.62 -5.00 -14.37
C LYS A 53 -18.24 -4.43 -14.07
N PHE A 54 -18.15 -3.24 -13.46
CA PHE A 54 -16.88 -2.64 -13.04
C PHE A 54 -16.16 -3.52 -12.02
N ALA A 55 -16.86 -4.00 -10.99
CA ALA A 55 -16.29 -4.94 -10.01
C ALA A 55 -15.77 -6.23 -10.68
N GLN A 56 -16.53 -6.77 -11.64
CA GLN A 56 -16.12 -7.96 -12.41
C GLN A 56 -14.91 -7.70 -13.31
N LYS A 57 -14.85 -6.56 -13.99
CA LYS A 57 -13.67 -6.14 -14.78
C LYS A 57 -12.42 -6.02 -13.93
N LEU A 58 -12.57 -5.57 -12.68
CA LEU A 58 -11.50 -5.55 -11.68
C LEU A 58 -11.18 -6.94 -11.10
N GLY A 59 -11.83 -8.00 -11.54
CA GLY A 59 -11.56 -9.39 -11.13
C GLY A 59 -12.26 -9.82 -9.84
N PHE A 60 -13.27 -9.09 -9.37
CA PHE A 60 -14.09 -9.50 -8.24
C PHE A 60 -15.34 -10.24 -8.71
N LYS A 61 -15.91 -11.11 -7.85
CA LYS A 61 -17.14 -11.87 -8.17
C LYS A 61 -18.38 -10.96 -8.36
N GLY A 62 -18.31 -9.72 -7.90
CA GLY A 62 -19.36 -8.71 -8.00
C GLY A 62 -19.12 -7.56 -7.03
N PHE A 63 -20.09 -6.63 -6.93
CA PHE A 63 -19.96 -5.46 -6.06
C PHE A 63 -19.76 -5.80 -4.57
N PRO A 64 -20.43 -6.80 -3.96
CA PRO A 64 -20.20 -7.14 -2.56
C PRO A 64 -18.74 -7.54 -2.27
N ALA A 65 -18.10 -8.26 -3.19
CA ALA A 65 -16.69 -8.64 -3.06
C ALA A 65 -15.75 -7.44 -3.20
N LEU A 66 -16.05 -6.50 -4.11
CA LEU A 66 -15.32 -5.24 -4.21
C LEU A 66 -15.47 -4.40 -2.93
N LYS A 67 -16.69 -4.30 -2.39
CA LYS A 67 -17.01 -3.55 -1.16
C LYS A 67 -16.21 -4.08 0.03
N LEU A 68 -16.14 -5.40 0.19
CA LEU A 68 -15.32 -6.04 1.23
C LEU A 68 -13.84 -5.69 1.06
N ALA A 69 -13.31 -5.79 -0.17
CA ALA A 69 -11.91 -5.46 -0.46
C ALA A 69 -11.57 -3.99 -0.16
N ILE A 70 -12.52 -3.06 -0.38
CA ILE A 70 -12.37 -1.64 -0.01
C ILE A 70 -12.28 -1.49 1.51
N SER A 71 -13.15 -2.16 2.27
CA SER A 71 -13.10 -2.14 3.73
C SER A 71 -11.76 -2.66 4.27
N GLU A 72 -11.25 -3.76 3.71
CA GLU A 72 -9.93 -4.31 4.07
C GLU A 72 -8.79 -3.35 3.71
N ALA A 73 -8.88 -2.71 2.54
CA ALA A 73 -7.89 -1.74 2.07
C ALA A 73 -7.80 -0.51 2.99
N LEU A 74 -8.93 -0.04 3.51
CA LEU A 74 -9.00 1.09 4.45
C LEU A 74 -8.54 0.70 5.85
N ALA A 75 -8.93 -0.49 6.33
CA ALA A 75 -8.48 -1.01 7.63
C ALA A 75 -6.96 -1.20 7.67
N SER A 76 -6.37 -1.60 6.53
CA SER A 76 -4.92 -1.78 6.40
C SER A 76 -4.16 -0.47 6.14
N ASN A 77 -4.85 0.61 5.75
CA ASN A 77 -4.20 1.82 5.27
C ASN A 77 -5.12 3.05 5.41
N PRO A 78 -5.09 3.76 6.55
CA PRO A 78 -6.07 4.81 6.86
C PRO A 78 -5.96 6.07 5.98
N ASN A 79 -4.93 6.21 5.15
CA ASN A 79 -4.80 7.37 4.27
C ASN A 79 -4.57 6.98 2.80
N PRO A 80 -5.57 7.13 1.91
CA PRO A 80 -5.47 6.71 0.51
C PRO A 80 -4.40 7.47 -0.28
N HIS A 81 -3.98 8.67 0.13
CA HIS A 81 -2.89 9.43 -0.53
C HIS A 81 -1.49 9.07 -0.04
N SER A 82 -1.40 8.19 0.94
CA SER A 82 -0.16 7.85 1.56
C SER A 82 0.60 6.83 0.71
N VAL A 83 1.53 7.31 -0.11
CA VAL A 83 2.39 6.46 -0.92
C VAL A 83 3.62 6.07 -0.08
N PRO A 84 3.99 4.78 0.00
CA PRO A 84 5.27 4.39 0.59
C PRO A 84 6.41 5.02 -0.22
N VAL A 85 7.30 5.76 0.46
CA VAL A 85 8.46 6.39 -0.17
C VAL A 85 9.69 5.50 -0.01
N HIS A 86 9.89 4.98 1.20
CA HIS A 86 11.01 4.11 1.53
C HIS A 86 10.66 3.25 2.73
N ASN A 87 10.79 1.92 2.59
CA ASN A 87 10.48 0.97 3.66
C ASN A 87 9.13 1.27 4.34
N GLN A 88 9.12 1.66 5.62
CA GLN A 88 7.89 1.99 6.37
C GLN A 88 7.52 3.48 6.32
N ILE A 89 8.34 4.33 5.69
CA ILE A 89 8.14 5.77 5.54
C ILE A 89 7.16 6.05 4.41
N ARG A 90 6.20 6.94 4.68
CA ARG A 90 5.12 7.31 3.78
C ARG A 90 5.20 8.82 3.48
N GLY A 91 4.78 9.23 2.28
CA GLY A 91 4.97 10.60 1.79
C GLY A 91 4.20 11.70 2.55
N ASP A 92 3.25 11.30 3.40
CA ASP A 92 2.42 12.14 4.25
C ASP A 92 2.71 11.93 5.76
N ASP A 93 3.75 11.16 6.12
CA ASP A 93 4.15 11.02 7.51
C ASP A 93 4.59 12.39 8.07
N PRO A 94 4.16 12.76 9.29
CA PRO A 94 4.75 13.91 9.99
C PRO A 94 6.27 13.74 10.13
N MET A 95 7.03 14.82 9.97
CA MET A 95 8.51 14.76 10.00
C MET A 95 9.09 14.10 11.26
N ARG A 96 8.43 14.27 12.41
CA ARG A 96 8.81 13.56 13.64
C ARG A 96 8.68 12.04 13.50
N LEU A 97 7.58 11.56 12.94
CA LEU A 97 7.35 10.13 12.71
C LEU A 97 8.33 9.55 11.68
N VAL A 98 8.69 10.33 10.66
CA VAL A 98 9.77 9.95 9.71
C VAL A 98 11.07 9.72 10.47
N GLY A 99 11.46 10.66 11.34
CA GLY A 99 12.64 10.52 12.19
C GLY A 99 12.60 9.27 13.09
N GLU A 100 11.47 9.01 13.74
CA GLU A 100 11.26 7.82 14.58
C GLU A 100 11.42 6.51 13.78
N LYS A 101 10.86 6.45 12.56
CA LYS A 101 10.98 5.28 11.68
C LYS A 101 12.42 5.06 11.22
N LEU A 102 13.12 6.12 10.81
CA LEU A 102 14.54 6.04 10.40
C LEU A 102 15.44 5.54 11.52
N ILE A 103 15.25 6.04 12.75
CA ILE A 103 16.02 5.60 13.92
C ILE A 103 15.81 4.10 14.15
N LYS A 104 14.55 3.66 14.15
CA LYS A 104 14.21 2.24 14.34
C LYS A 104 14.86 1.34 13.29
N GLU A 105 14.83 1.76 12.02
CA GLU A 105 15.43 1.01 10.92
C GLU A 105 16.96 0.95 11.03
N ASN A 106 17.62 2.07 11.38
CA ASN A 106 19.06 2.09 11.60
C ASN A 106 19.49 1.17 12.76
N VAL A 107 18.76 1.20 13.88
CA VAL A 107 19.05 0.31 15.02
C VAL A 107 18.91 -1.16 14.61
N ALA A 108 17.85 -1.50 13.87
CA ALA A 108 17.67 -2.86 13.36
C ALA A 108 18.80 -3.29 12.41
N ALA A 109 19.25 -2.39 11.53
CA ALA A 109 20.38 -2.65 10.62
C ALA A 109 21.71 -2.85 11.38
N MET A 110 21.95 -2.07 12.44
CA MET A 110 23.11 -2.24 13.32
C MET A 110 23.11 -3.61 14.00
N HIS A 111 21.97 -4.03 14.55
CA HIS A 111 21.83 -5.36 15.16
C HIS A 111 22.02 -6.48 14.13
N ALA A 112 21.37 -6.38 12.97
CA ALA A 112 21.55 -7.37 11.91
C ALA A 112 23.01 -7.48 11.44
N THR A 113 23.73 -6.34 11.38
CA THR A 113 25.16 -6.32 11.04
C THR A 113 25.99 -7.01 12.13
N LEU A 114 25.68 -6.77 13.40
CA LEU A 114 26.36 -7.46 14.51
C LEU A 114 26.11 -8.97 14.45
N ASP A 115 24.86 -9.39 14.22
CA ASP A 115 24.46 -10.79 14.24
C ASP A 115 25.13 -11.63 13.13
N VAL A 116 25.32 -11.07 11.93
CA VAL A 116 26.01 -11.77 10.83
C VAL A 116 27.53 -11.82 11.00
N ASN A 117 28.10 -10.96 11.85
CA ASN A 117 29.53 -10.89 12.14
C ASN A 117 29.84 -11.55 13.48
N SER A 118 29.98 -12.89 13.48
CA SER A 118 30.36 -13.62 14.68
C SER A 118 31.73 -13.17 15.21
N GLU A 119 31.89 -13.22 16.53
CA GLU A 119 33.13 -12.85 17.23
C GLU A 119 34.35 -13.61 16.68
N GLU A 120 34.18 -14.89 16.37
CA GLU A 120 35.22 -15.73 15.76
C GLU A 120 35.73 -15.17 14.43
N LYS A 121 34.82 -14.80 13.51
CA LYS A 121 35.19 -14.24 12.20
C LYS A 121 35.85 -12.88 12.32
N LEU A 122 35.43 -12.07 13.30
CA LEU A 122 36.06 -10.78 13.59
C LEU A 122 37.50 -10.98 14.07
N LEU A 123 37.75 -11.95 14.97
CA LEU A 123 39.10 -12.27 15.45
C LEU A 123 40.00 -12.85 14.35
N GLU A 124 39.45 -13.71 13.49
CA GLU A 124 40.16 -14.22 12.31
C GLU A 124 40.59 -13.06 11.39
N SER A 125 39.65 -12.17 11.08
CA SER A 125 39.89 -10.99 10.24
C SER A 125 41.00 -10.09 10.82
N VAL A 126 40.98 -9.84 12.13
CA VAL A 126 42.04 -9.08 12.82
C VAL A 126 43.39 -9.77 12.71
N THR A 127 43.43 -11.10 12.85
CA THR A 127 44.65 -11.89 12.74
C THR A 127 45.22 -11.81 11.32
N MET A 128 44.37 -11.98 10.30
CA MET A 128 44.76 -11.84 8.89
C MET A 128 45.36 -10.46 8.60
N LEU A 129 44.69 -9.39 9.04
CA LEU A 129 45.16 -8.01 8.84
C LEU A 129 46.52 -7.77 9.52
N ARG A 130 46.74 -8.33 10.72
CA ARG A 130 48.00 -8.18 11.46
C ARG A 130 49.18 -8.89 10.78
N HIS A 131 48.91 -10.02 10.12
CA HIS A 131 49.94 -10.82 9.44
C HIS A 131 50.09 -10.49 7.95
N ALA A 132 49.24 -9.63 7.39
CA ALA A 132 49.35 -9.17 6.02
C ALA A 132 50.67 -8.40 5.81
N ARG A 133 51.48 -8.85 4.85
CA ARG A 133 52.63 -8.09 4.35
C ARG A 133 52.14 -7.15 3.24
N ARG A 134 52.61 -5.90 3.25
CA ARG A 134 52.28 -4.87 2.26
C ARG A 134 52.62 -5.30 0.84
#